data_AF-A0A7C5XAK0-F1
#
_entry.id   AF-A0A7C5XAK0-F1
#
_cell.length_a   1.000
_cell.length_b   1.000
_cell.length_c   1.000
_cell.angle_alpha   90.00
_cell.angle_beta   90.00
_cell.angle_gamma   90.00
#
_symmetry.space_group_name_H-M   'P 1'
#
loop_
_entity.id
_entity.type
_entity.pdbx_description
1 polymer ?
#
loop_
_entity_poly.entity_id
_entity_poly.type
_entity_poly.pdbx_seq_one_letter_code
_entity_poly.pdbx_strand_id
1 'polypeptide(L)'
;MAEKQTLNLEPVLNVLAKLAKDKVYGPLDMLSRVEDNDEFYMKMAREALYSALRYVSTEKEAYPDLESSIRQVLAIIEKRPYFAKELALKALARALGSEASE
;
A
#
# COMPACT_ATOMS: atom_id res chain seq x y z
N MET A 1 4.89 25.16 -15.06
CA MET A 1 5.62 23.98 -15.55
C MET A 1 5.20 22.82 -14.66
N ALA A 2 4.47 21.84 -15.18
CA ALA A 2 4.08 20.68 -14.38
C ALA A 2 5.30 19.76 -14.30
N GLU A 3 5.90 19.63 -13.11
CA GLU A 3 6.91 18.60 -12.86
C GLU A 3 6.30 17.24 -13.23
N LYS A 4 7.02 16.46 -14.05
CA LYS A 4 6.72 15.03 -14.20
C LYS A 4 6.92 14.41 -12.82
N GLN A 5 5.85 14.27 -12.06
CA GLN A 5 5.89 13.61 -10.76
C GLN A 5 6.29 12.15 -11.01
N THR A 6 7.53 11.82 -10.69
CA THR A 6 8.06 10.46 -10.81
C THR A 6 7.19 9.55 -9.94
N LEU A 7 6.70 8.46 -10.52
CA LEU A 7 5.92 7.47 -9.78
C LEU A 7 6.77 6.92 -8.62
N ASN A 8 6.34 7.12 -7.37
CA ASN A 8 7.01 6.61 -6.20
C ASN A 8 6.08 5.69 -5.40
N LEU A 9 6.36 4.39 -5.44
CA LEU A 9 5.58 3.36 -4.75
C LEU A 9 6.25 2.89 -3.45
N GLU A 10 7.52 3.25 -3.25
CA GLU A 10 8.34 2.71 -2.16
C GLU A 10 7.78 3.07 -0.77
N PRO A 11 7.31 4.30 -0.49
CA PRO A 11 6.71 4.60 0.82
C PRO A 11 5.54 3.69 1.17
N VAL A 12 4.64 3.43 0.22
CA VAL A 12 3.48 2.56 0.44
C VAL A 12 3.90 1.10 0.62
N LEU A 13 4.84 0.62 -0.21
CA LEU A 13 5.37 -0.73 -0.09
C LEU A 13 6.05 -0.97 1.27
N ASN A 14 6.81 0.00 1.76
CA ASN A 14 7.51 -0.09 3.04
C ASN A 14 6.52 -0.14 4.21
N VAL A 15 5.49 0.71 4.20
CA VAL A 15 4.41 0.66 5.20
C VAL A 15 3.70 -0.69 5.18
N LEU A 16 3.27 -1.16 4.02
CA LEU A 16 2.57 -2.46 3.92
C LEU A 16 3.46 -3.63 4.34
N ALA A 17 4.76 -3.58 4.03
CA ALA A 17 5.72 -4.59 4.48
C ALA A 17 5.92 -4.56 6.00
N LYS A 18 5.98 -3.36 6.63
CA LYS A 18 6.02 -3.21 8.09
C LYS A 18 4.79 -3.84 8.74
N LEU A 19 3.59 -3.54 8.23
CA LEU A 19 2.35 -4.16 8.70
C LEU A 19 2.41 -5.69 8.64
N ALA A 20 2.92 -6.26 7.54
CA ALA A 20 3.08 -7.71 7.42
C ALA A 20 4.08 -8.29 8.44
N LYS A 21 5.22 -7.60 8.68
CA LYS A 21 6.19 -7.98 9.72
C LYS A 21 5.57 -7.95 11.12
N ASP A 22 4.73 -6.97 11.38
CA ASP A 22 3.99 -6.85 12.65
C ASP A 22 2.76 -7.78 12.73
N LYS A 23 2.56 -8.64 11.72
CA LYS A 23 1.42 -9.58 11.62
C LYS A 23 0.06 -8.89 11.54
N VAL A 24 0.02 -7.66 11.05
CA VAL A 24 -1.19 -6.87 10.77
C VAL A 24 -1.60 -7.06 9.31
N TYR A 25 -2.29 -8.17 9.03
CA TYR A 25 -2.60 -8.57 7.65
C TYR A 25 -3.86 -7.92 7.05
N GLY A 26 -4.75 -7.34 7.87
CA GLY A 26 -6.04 -6.81 7.42
C GLY A 26 -5.97 -5.91 6.17
N PRO A 27 -5.09 -4.87 6.15
CA PRO A 27 -4.93 -4.03 4.96
C PRO A 27 -4.42 -4.78 3.72
N LEU A 28 -3.52 -5.76 3.88
CA LEU A 28 -3.01 -6.57 2.77
C LEU A 28 -4.11 -7.49 2.23
N ASP A 29 -4.89 -8.11 3.11
CA ASP A 29 -6.01 -8.98 2.74
C ASP A 29 -7.08 -8.20 1.97
N MET A 30 -7.41 -6.98 2.42
CA MET A 30 -8.34 -6.09 1.71
C MET A 30 -7.83 -5.73 0.31
N LEU A 31 -6.57 -5.31 0.19
CA LEU A 31 -5.97 -5.00 -1.12
C LEU A 31 -5.94 -6.23 -2.06
N SER A 32 -5.74 -7.43 -1.52
CA SER A 32 -5.70 -8.67 -2.31
C SER A 32 -7.04 -9.06 -2.92
N ARG A 33 -8.15 -8.51 -2.40
CA ARG A 33 -9.53 -8.77 -2.81
C ARG A 33 -10.09 -7.72 -3.78
N VAL A 34 -9.31 -6.70 -4.14
CA VAL A 34 -9.72 -5.71 -5.12
C VAL A 34 -9.71 -6.33 -6.51
N GLU A 35 -10.88 -6.47 -7.12
CA GLU A 35 -11.07 -7.18 -8.40
C GLU A 35 -11.49 -6.24 -9.54
N ASP A 36 -12.19 -5.14 -9.24
CA ASP A 36 -12.62 -4.14 -10.21
C ASP A 36 -12.43 -2.70 -9.69
N ASN A 37 -12.78 -1.68 -10.48
CA ASN A 37 -12.69 -0.27 -10.14
C ASN A 37 -14.03 0.39 -9.77
N ASP A 38 -15.07 -0.42 -9.49
CA ASP A 38 -16.33 0.11 -9.00
C ASP A 38 -16.17 0.80 -7.62
N GLU A 39 -17.23 1.48 -7.18
CA GLU A 39 -17.21 2.21 -5.92
C GLU A 39 -16.91 1.31 -4.71
N PHE A 40 -17.40 0.07 -4.72
CA PHE A 40 -17.21 -0.89 -3.63
C PHE A 40 -15.73 -1.26 -3.48
N TYR A 41 -15.08 -1.68 -4.58
CA TYR A 41 -13.67 -2.06 -4.57
C TYR A 41 -12.74 -0.85 -4.36
N MET A 42 -13.07 0.30 -4.96
CA MET A 42 -12.30 1.52 -4.75
C MET A 42 -12.41 2.04 -3.31
N LYS A 43 -13.57 1.88 -2.66
CA LYS A 43 -13.72 2.15 -1.22
C LYS A 43 -12.87 1.19 -0.39
N MET A 44 -12.90 -0.11 -0.71
CA MET A 44 -12.06 -1.12 -0.04
C MET A 44 -10.57 -0.77 -0.12
N ALA A 45 -10.07 -0.39 -1.30
CA ALA A 45 -8.68 0.02 -1.48
C ALA A 45 -8.32 1.26 -0.64
N ARG A 46 -9.21 2.26 -0.60
CA ARG A 46 -9.01 3.48 0.21
C ARG A 46 -9.00 3.17 1.71
N GLU A 47 -9.91 2.33 2.19
CA GLU A 47 -9.98 1.92 3.60
C GLU A 47 -8.75 1.12 4.04
N ALA A 48 -8.24 0.25 3.16
CA ALA A 48 -7.01 -0.48 3.41
C ALA A 48 -5.80 0.46 3.55
N LEU A 49 -5.60 1.37 2.59
CA LEU A 49 -4.50 2.34 2.61
C LEU A 49 -4.63 3.34 3.76
N TYR A 50 -5.84 3.77 4.10
CA TYR A 50 -6.10 4.59 5.28
C TYR A 50 -5.71 3.85 6.57
N SER A 51 -6.09 2.58 6.69
CA SER A 51 -5.75 1.77 7.86
C SER A 51 -4.24 1.59 8.01
N ALA A 52 -3.52 1.40 6.90
CA ALA A 52 -2.07 1.32 6.87
C ALA A 52 -1.41 2.65 7.30
N LEU A 53 -1.88 3.78 6.75
CA LEU A 53 -1.42 5.12 7.15
C LEU A 53 -1.67 5.39 8.64
N ARG A 54 -2.86 5.04 9.13
CA ARG A 54 -3.25 5.22 10.53
C ARG A 54 -2.34 4.41 11.45
N TYR A 55 -2.01 3.17 11.09
CA TYR A 55 -1.12 2.31 11.86
C TYR A 55 0.24 2.97 12.07
N VAL A 56 0.93 3.35 10.99
CA VAL A 56 2.27 3.96 11.11
C VAL A 56 2.25 5.36 11.73
N SER A 57 1.15 6.11 11.58
CA SER A 57 0.99 7.41 12.26
C SER A 57 1.00 7.26 13.79
N THR A 58 0.65 6.09 14.33
CA THR A 58 0.71 5.83 15.78
C THR A 58 2.11 5.44 16.27
N GLU A 59 3.01 5.01 15.38
CA GLU A 59 4.36 4.56 15.74
C GLU A 59 5.40 5.70 15.79
N LYS A 60 5.00 6.96 15.51
CA LYS A 60 5.88 8.15 15.41
C LYS A 60 7.03 8.01 14.40
N GLU A 61 6.93 7.06 13.48
CA GLU A 61 7.89 6.89 12.39
C GLU A 61 7.49 7.77 11.20
N ALA A 62 8.46 8.48 10.63
CA ALA A 62 8.23 9.35 9.49
C ALA A 62 8.37 8.56 8.18
N TYR A 63 7.33 8.62 7.34
CA TYR A 63 7.37 8.10 5.98
C TYR A 63 7.25 9.28 5.00
N PRO A 64 8.39 9.83 4.53
CA PRO A 64 8.40 10.90 3.55
C PRO A 64 7.58 10.53 2.31
N ASP A 65 6.87 11.50 1.76
CA ASP A 65 6.07 11.36 0.53
C ASP A 65 4.97 10.29 0.55
N LEU A 66 4.63 9.73 1.72
CA LEU A 66 3.64 8.66 1.83
C LEU A 66 2.26 9.09 1.33
N GLU A 67 1.80 10.30 1.66
CA GLU A 67 0.50 10.78 1.22
C GLU A 67 0.42 10.93 -0.31
N SER A 68 1.46 11.51 -0.91
CA SER A 68 1.57 11.61 -2.38
C SER A 68 1.60 10.23 -3.03
N SER A 69 2.36 9.31 -2.45
CA SER A 69 2.47 7.92 -2.91
C SER A 69 1.13 7.16 -2.82
N ILE A 70 0.35 7.37 -1.75
CA ILE A 70 -1.00 6.81 -1.61
C ILE A 70 -1.92 7.31 -2.73
N ARG A 71 -1.89 8.61 -3.04
CA ARG A 71 -2.70 9.19 -4.12
C ARG A 71 -2.32 8.59 -5.48
N GLN A 72 -1.03 8.39 -5.72
CA GLN A 72 -0.54 7.73 -6.95
C GLN A 72 -0.96 6.26 -7.03
N VAL A 73 -0.85 5.51 -5.94
CA VAL A 73 -1.30 4.10 -5.87
C VAL A 73 -2.79 4.00 -6.16
N LEU A 74 -3.62 4.85 -5.53
CA LEU A 74 -5.07 4.86 -5.79
C LEU A 74 -5.39 5.16 -7.26
N ALA A 75 -4.70 6.13 -7.86
CA ALA A 75 -4.87 6.46 -9.28
C ALA A 75 -4.44 5.30 -10.22
N ILE A 76 -3.47 4.47 -9.81
CA ILE A 76 -3.12 3.26 -10.56
C ILE A 76 -4.19 2.18 -10.37
N ILE A 77 -4.65 1.93 -9.14
CA ILE A 77 -5.68 0.92 -8.85
C ILE A 77 -6.96 1.24 -9.64
N GLU A 78 -7.37 2.50 -9.69
CA GLU A 78 -8.55 2.94 -10.45
C GLU A 78 -8.46 2.58 -11.95
N LYS A 79 -7.26 2.70 -12.54
CA LYS A 79 -7.01 2.33 -13.94
C LYS A 79 -6.74 0.83 -14.11
N ARG A 80 -6.35 0.14 -13.04
CA ARG A 80 -5.76 -1.19 -13.06
C ARG A 80 -5.99 -1.91 -11.71
N PRO A 81 -7.23 -2.40 -11.44
CA PRO A 81 -7.61 -2.92 -10.13
C PRO A 81 -6.69 -4.02 -9.59
N TYR A 82 -6.26 -4.93 -10.46
CA TYR A 82 -5.36 -6.03 -10.11
C TYR A 82 -4.02 -5.56 -9.53
N PHE A 83 -3.62 -4.30 -9.74
CA PHE A 83 -2.44 -3.72 -9.13
C PHE A 83 -2.49 -3.71 -7.60
N ALA A 84 -3.68 -3.59 -7.00
CA ALA A 84 -3.84 -3.67 -5.54
C ALA A 84 -3.32 -5.01 -4.99
N LYS A 85 -3.65 -6.11 -5.67
CA LYS A 85 -3.15 -7.45 -5.35
C LYS A 85 -1.65 -7.58 -5.59
N GLU A 86 -1.12 -7.05 -6.70
CA GLU A 86 0.33 -7.02 -6.95
C GLU A 86 1.08 -6.28 -5.85
N LEU A 87 0.53 -5.16 -5.39
CA LEU A 87 1.11 -4.34 -4.32
C LEU A 87 1.15 -5.10 -2.99
N ALA A 88 0.04 -5.75 -2.62
CA ALA A 88 -0.03 -6.57 -1.41
C ALA A 88 0.96 -7.74 -1.44
N LEU A 89 1.06 -8.45 -2.57
CA LEU A 89 2.00 -9.57 -2.73
C LEU A 89 3.46 -9.10 -2.68
N LYS A 90 3.80 -7.96 -3.31
CA LYS A 90 5.15 -7.37 -3.24
C LYS A 90 5.52 -6.99 -1.81
N ALA A 91 4.60 -6.38 -1.07
CA ALA A 91 4.82 -6.02 0.34
C ALA A 91 5.04 -7.26 1.21
N LEU A 92 4.23 -8.31 1.02
CA LEU A 92 4.38 -9.59 1.73
C LEU A 92 5.72 -10.26 1.41
N ALA A 93 6.10 -10.34 0.14
CA ALA A 93 7.37 -10.90 -0.28
C ALA A 93 8.57 -10.12 0.32
N ARG A 94 8.47 -8.79 0.41
CA ARG A 94 9.48 -7.95 1.06
C ARG A 94 9.59 -8.19 2.55
N ALA A 95 8.47 -8.39 3.24
CA ALA A 95 8.46 -8.74 4.66
C ALA A 95 9.19 -10.08 4.89
N LEU A 96 8.84 -11.12 4.14
CA LEU A 96 9.44 -12.46 4.23
C LEU A 96 10.91 -12.50 3.81
N GLY A 97 11.27 -11.81 2.72
CA GLY A 97 12.65 -11.76 2.23
C GLY A 97 13.61 -11.04 3.20
N SER A 98 13.08 -10.14 4.03
CA SER A 98 13.87 -9.50 5.09
C SER A 98 14.17 -10.48 6.24
N GLU A 99 13.26 -11.40 6.56
CA GLU A 99 13.45 -12.41 7.63
C GLU A 99 14.46 -13.50 7.23
N ALA A 100 14.64 -13.76 5.94
CA ALA A 100 15.60 -14.77 5.45
C ALA A 100 17.08 -14.33 5.55
N SER A 101 17.34 -13.09 5.97
CA SER A 101 18.69 -12.50 6.06
C SER A 101 19.16 -12.20 7.49
N GLU A 102 18.38 -12.61 8.51
CA GLU A 102 18.75 -12.56 9.93
C GLU A 102 19.07 -13.97 10.46
#